data_AF-A0A7C7MYH4-F1
#
_entry.id   AF-A0A7C7MYH4-F1
#
_cell.length_a   1.000
_cell.length_b   1.000
_cell.length_c   1.000
_cell.angle_alpha   90.00
_cell.angle_beta   90.00
_cell.angle_gamma   90.00
#
_symmetry.space_group_name_H-M   'P 1'
#
loop_
_entity.id
_entity.type
_entity.pdbx_description
1 polymer ?
#
loop_
_entity_poly.entity_id
_entity_poly.type
_entity_poly.pdbx_seq_one_letter_code
_entity_poly.pdbx_strand_id
1 'polypeptide(L)'
;MLGAHDVTLGTTGSVLLNSALFALALFGLWRIESRLDSGHTMIALALLATAGIVGRILLEPLPNISPVTVLVFLAGAHFGARHGVALATIITLGSNVVLGHGLWTLYQAVGWSMIAVAGAYLATWLIDAQGKLNLNRLMVSGFTLGFAFDWFVSLSVLHTQPLSYLPLYLAQGFVFDLVHAFGNLAFAAWLGVPVSEMLKRHYSIKLEAVKNVPVVV
;
A
#
# COMPACT_ATOMS: atom_id res chain seq x y z
N MET A 1 -15.10 -37.60 -4.63
CA MET A 1 -15.50 -36.19 -4.78
C MET A 1 -14.43 -35.20 -4.34
N LEU A 2 -13.47 -35.57 -3.47
CA LEU A 2 -12.41 -34.67 -2.99
C LEU A 2 -11.32 -34.27 -4.02
N GLY A 3 -11.32 -34.81 -5.24
CA GLY A 3 -10.35 -34.45 -6.29
C GLY A 3 -10.96 -34.10 -7.65
N ALA A 4 -12.30 -34.09 -7.76
CA ALA A 4 -12.97 -33.75 -9.03
C ALA A 4 -12.93 -32.23 -9.33
N HIS A 5 -12.70 -31.42 -8.29
CA HIS A 5 -12.55 -29.97 -8.40
C HIS A 5 -11.10 -29.48 -8.24
N ASP A 6 -10.15 -30.39 -7.95
CA ASP A 6 -8.72 -30.06 -7.91
C ASP A 6 -8.16 -29.95 -9.33
N VAL A 7 -8.51 -28.83 -9.98
CA VAL A 7 -7.91 -28.44 -11.25
C VAL A 7 -6.63 -27.69 -10.93
N THR A 8 -5.49 -28.36 -11.07
CA THR A 8 -4.18 -27.73 -10.90
C THR A 8 -3.95 -26.73 -12.03
N LEU A 9 -3.93 -25.44 -11.69
CA LEU A 9 -3.51 -24.41 -12.62
C LEU A 9 -1.98 -24.38 -12.69
N GLY A 10 -1.43 -24.32 -13.90
CA GLY A 10 -0.02 -23.94 -14.08
C GLY A 10 0.18 -22.45 -13.71
N THR A 11 1.42 -22.01 -13.56
CA THR A 11 1.78 -20.65 -13.10
C THR A 11 0.99 -19.54 -13.80
N THR A 12 0.88 -19.60 -15.13
CA THR A 12 0.11 -18.61 -15.91
C THR A 12 -1.37 -18.61 -15.55
N GLY A 13 -1.98 -19.79 -15.37
CA GLY A 13 -3.39 -19.90 -14.97
C GLY A 13 -3.63 -19.33 -13.59
N SER A 14 -2.73 -19.61 -12.64
CA SER A 14 -2.78 -19.07 -11.27
C SER A 14 -2.67 -17.55 -11.25
N VAL A 15 -1.74 -16.97 -12.01
CA VAL A 15 -1.57 -15.52 -12.14
C VAL A 15 -2.83 -14.87 -12.72
N LEU A 16 -3.41 -15.44 -13.79
CA LEU A 16 -4.62 -14.91 -14.41
C LEU A 16 -5.83 -14.97 -13.47
N LEU A 17 -6.04 -16.11 -12.81
CA LEU A 17 -7.11 -16.28 -11.82
C LEU A 17 -6.94 -15.27 -10.68
N ASN A 18 -5.76 -15.19 -10.07
CA ASN A 18 -5.50 -14.29 -8.95
C ASN A 18 -5.65 -12.82 -9.35
N SER A 19 -5.20 -12.45 -10.55
CA SER A 19 -5.38 -11.08 -11.07
C SER A 19 -6.86 -10.75 -11.26
N ALA A 20 -7.66 -11.70 -11.77
CA ALA A 20 -9.10 -11.53 -11.91
C ALA A 20 -9.80 -11.42 -10.55
N LEU A 21 -9.41 -12.25 -9.57
CA LEU A 21 -9.92 -12.18 -8.20
C LEU A 21 -9.55 -10.85 -7.53
N PHE A 22 -8.33 -10.37 -7.74
CA PHE A 22 -7.89 -9.08 -7.21
C PHE A 22 -8.68 -7.92 -7.83
N ALA A 23 -8.87 -7.92 -9.15
CA ALA A 23 -9.70 -6.92 -9.82
C ALA A 23 -11.16 -6.96 -9.33
N LEU A 24 -11.72 -8.14 -9.14
CA LEU A 24 -13.06 -8.32 -8.57
C LEU A 24 -13.16 -7.79 -7.14
N ALA A 25 -12.14 -8.07 -6.30
CA ALA A 25 -12.08 -7.55 -4.94
C ALA A 25 -12.03 -6.02 -4.94
N LEU A 26 -11.16 -5.40 -5.75
CA LEU A 26 -11.08 -3.96 -5.89
C LEU A 26 -12.40 -3.35 -6.38
N PHE A 27 -13.05 -3.97 -7.35
CA PHE A 27 -14.36 -3.55 -7.83
C PHE A 27 -15.44 -3.63 -6.73
N GLY A 28 -15.45 -4.72 -5.96
CA GLY A 28 -16.36 -4.89 -4.83
C GLY A 28 -16.15 -3.82 -3.75
N LEU A 29 -14.89 -3.58 -3.36
CA LEU A 29 -14.54 -2.55 -2.38
C LEU A 29 -14.93 -1.15 -2.88
N TRP A 30 -14.67 -0.84 -4.15
CA TRP A 30 -15.11 0.41 -4.77
C TRP A 30 -16.64 0.55 -4.79
N ARG A 31 -17.37 -0.54 -5.06
CA ARG A 31 -18.84 -0.50 -5.06
C ARG A 31 -19.41 -0.25 -3.67
N ILE A 32 -18.79 -0.82 -2.63
CA ILE A 32 -19.14 -0.55 -1.24
C ILE A 32 -18.86 0.92 -0.91
N GLU A 33 -17.65 1.39 -1.22
CA GLU A 33 -17.24 2.76 -0.96
C GLU A 33 -18.14 3.81 -1.62
N SER A 34 -18.52 3.60 -2.88
CA SER A 34 -19.39 4.51 -3.63
C SER A 34 -20.80 4.67 -3.05
N ARG A 35 -21.18 3.86 -2.07
CA ARG A 35 -22.47 3.92 -1.36
C ARG A 35 -22.38 4.52 0.04
N LEU A 36 -21.17 4.83 0.52
CA LEU A 36 -20.96 5.42 1.84
C LEU A 36 -21.08 6.93 1.77
N ASP A 37 -21.65 7.52 2.81
CA ASP A 37 -21.55 8.95 3.03
C ASP A 37 -20.09 9.36 3.31
N SER A 38 -19.75 10.61 3.06
CA SER A 38 -18.42 11.17 3.29
C SER A 38 -18.04 11.20 4.78
N GLY A 39 -16.73 11.29 5.07
CA GLY A 39 -16.20 11.46 6.43
C GLY A 39 -15.90 10.17 7.21
N HIS A 40 -15.93 9.00 6.57
CA HIS A 40 -15.67 7.71 7.24
C HIS A 40 -14.20 7.27 7.17
N THR A 41 -13.29 8.03 7.80
CA THR A 41 -11.83 7.79 7.74
C THR A 41 -11.42 6.36 8.10
N MET A 42 -12.03 5.78 9.14
CA MET A 42 -11.73 4.40 9.57
C MET A 42 -12.19 3.35 8.55
N ILE A 43 -13.31 3.57 7.87
CA ILE A 43 -13.79 2.66 6.82
C ILE A 43 -12.87 2.74 5.61
N ALA A 44 -12.47 3.95 5.19
CA ALA A 44 -11.50 4.12 4.11
C ALA A 44 -10.17 3.39 4.41
N LEU A 45 -9.65 3.49 5.65
CA LEU A 45 -8.46 2.75 6.07
C LEU A 45 -8.68 1.23 6.07
N ALA A 46 -9.85 0.75 6.49
CA ALA A 46 -10.18 -0.68 6.45
C ALA A 46 -10.27 -1.22 5.01
N LEU A 47 -10.84 -0.44 4.09
CA LEU A 47 -10.89 -0.78 2.66
C LEU A 47 -9.48 -0.82 2.06
N LEU A 48 -8.63 0.17 2.37
CA LEU A 48 -7.23 0.16 1.94
C LEU A 48 -6.45 -1.01 2.53
N ALA A 49 -6.66 -1.33 3.82
CA ALA A 49 -6.00 -2.46 4.47
C ALA A 49 -6.39 -3.77 3.79
N THR A 50 -7.68 -3.95 3.49
CA THR A 50 -8.20 -5.12 2.78
C THR A 50 -7.58 -5.21 1.38
N ALA A 51 -7.58 -4.11 0.62
CA ALA A 51 -6.98 -4.08 -0.72
C ALA A 51 -5.46 -4.39 -0.69
N GLY A 52 -4.74 -3.85 0.30
CA GLY A 52 -3.31 -4.09 0.47
C GLY A 52 -2.98 -5.54 0.86
N ILE A 53 -3.71 -6.11 1.82
CA ILE A 53 -3.54 -7.49 2.29
C ILE A 53 -3.88 -8.48 1.18
N VAL A 54 -5.08 -8.36 0.61
CA VAL A 54 -5.55 -9.26 -0.46
C VAL A 54 -4.68 -9.10 -1.70
N GLY A 55 -4.28 -7.88 -2.04
CA GLY A 55 -3.35 -7.61 -3.14
C GLY A 55 -2.01 -8.30 -2.95
N ARG A 56 -1.38 -8.21 -1.77
CA ARG A 56 -0.13 -8.94 -1.48
C ARG A 56 -0.29 -10.45 -1.59
N ILE A 57 -1.40 -11.00 -1.09
CA ILE A 57 -1.62 -12.45 -1.09
C ILE A 57 -1.89 -12.97 -2.51
N LEU A 58 -2.80 -12.33 -3.25
CA LEU A 58 -3.17 -12.79 -4.59
C LEU A 58 -2.04 -12.59 -5.61
N LEU A 59 -1.26 -11.52 -5.47
CA LEU A 59 -0.16 -11.22 -6.38
C LEU A 59 1.16 -11.88 -5.99
N GLU A 60 1.21 -12.69 -4.93
CA GLU A 60 2.42 -13.41 -4.50
C GLU A 60 3.12 -14.19 -5.63
N PRO A 61 2.42 -14.84 -6.59
CA PRO A 61 3.09 -15.51 -7.70
C PRO A 61 3.87 -14.57 -8.63
N LEU A 62 3.60 -13.26 -8.57
CA LEU A 62 4.36 -12.22 -9.25
C LEU A 62 5.40 -11.66 -8.27
N PRO A 63 6.69 -11.89 -8.51
CA PRO A 63 7.71 -11.60 -7.52
C PRO A 63 7.80 -10.09 -7.25
N ASN A 64 7.68 -9.72 -5.97
CA ASN A 64 7.79 -8.34 -5.48
C ASN A 64 6.79 -7.32 -6.09
N ILE A 65 5.65 -7.77 -6.62
CA ILE A 65 4.58 -6.88 -7.10
C ILE A 65 3.51 -6.73 -6.01
N SER A 66 3.32 -5.51 -5.52
CA SER A 66 2.31 -5.22 -4.49
C SER A 66 1.78 -3.79 -4.58
N PRO A 67 0.49 -3.55 -4.32
CA PRO A 67 -0.06 -2.18 -4.29
C PRO A 67 0.35 -1.39 -3.04
N VAL A 68 0.92 -2.05 -2.02
CA VAL A 68 0.98 -1.51 -0.65
C VAL A 68 1.76 -0.21 -0.54
N THR A 69 2.90 -0.09 -1.20
CA THR A 69 3.73 1.13 -1.23
C THR A 69 2.89 2.35 -1.66
N VAL A 70 2.11 2.23 -2.74
CA VAL A 70 1.26 3.31 -3.24
C VAL A 70 0.13 3.63 -2.27
N LEU A 71 -0.53 2.60 -1.72
CA LEU A 71 -1.65 2.78 -0.80
C LEU A 71 -1.23 3.49 0.49
N VAL A 72 -0.12 3.07 1.11
CA VAL A 72 0.36 3.68 2.36
C VAL A 72 0.95 5.08 2.14
N PHE A 73 1.56 5.32 0.98
CA PHE A 73 2.03 6.65 0.60
C PHE A 73 0.87 7.65 0.45
N LEU A 74 -0.20 7.24 -0.26
CA LEU A 74 -1.42 8.05 -0.38
C LEU A 74 -2.15 8.23 0.95
N ALA A 75 -2.26 7.18 1.76
CA ALA A 75 -2.87 7.28 3.09
C ALA A 75 -2.08 8.26 3.98
N GLY A 76 -0.75 8.24 3.92
CA GLY A 76 0.10 9.23 4.57
C GLY A 76 -0.15 10.65 4.07
N ALA A 77 -0.22 10.84 2.75
CA ALA A 77 -0.44 12.15 2.14
C ALA A 77 -1.82 12.76 2.47
N HIS A 78 -2.87 11.94 2.57
CA HIS A 78 -4.23 12.41 2.86
C HIS A 78 -4.55 12.47 4.35
N PHE A 79 -4.21 11.43 5.12
CA PHE A 79 -4.62 11.27 6.52
C PHE A 79 -3.48 11.51 7.52
N GLY A 80 -2.27 11.80 7.03
CA GLY A 80 -1.09 12.02 7.85
C GLY A 80 -0.40 10.73 8.32
N ALA A 81 0.79 10.92 8.90
CA ALA A 81 1.70 9.82 9.24
C ALA A 81 1.07 8.77 10.17
N ARG A 82 0.30 9.18 11.19
CA ARG A 82 -0.27 8.25 12.19
C ARG A 82 -1.18 7.20 11.54
N HIS A 83 -2.08 7.62 10.66
CA HIS A 83 -3.00 6.72 9.97
C HIS A 83 -2.26 5.84 8.96
N GLY A 84 -1.31 6.40 8.21
CA GLY A 84 -0.54 5.63 7.24
C GLY A 84 0.40 4.59 7.88
N VAL A 85 1.02 4.89 9.03
CA VAL A 85 1.86 3.95 9.79
C VAL A 85 1.02 2.80 10.35
N ALA A 86 -0.16 3.11 10.91
CA ALA A 86 -1.08 2.07 11.36
C ALA A 86 -1.52 1.16 10.21
N LEU A 87 -1.87 1.75 9.06
CA LEU A 87 -2.22 1.02 7.85
C LEU A 87 -1.08 0.11 7.36
N ALA A 88 0.14 0.63 7.26
CA ALA A 88 1.32 -0.13 6.87
C ALA A 88 1.55 -1.34 7.78
N THR A 89 1.44 -1.14 9.09
CA THR A 89 1.63 -2.20 10.07
C THR A 89 0.56 -3.29 9.96
N ILE A 90 -0.71 -2.89 9.86
CA ILE A 90 -1.84 -3.83 9.71
C ILE A 90 -1.71 -4.64 8.43
N ILE A 91 -1.40 -3.99 7.30
CA ILE A 91 -1.22 -4.68 6.03
C ILE A 91 -0.08 -5.70 6.13
N THR A 92 1.05 -5.28 6.70
CA THR A 92 2.23 -6.13 6.83
C THR A 92 1.91 -7.37 7.66
N LEU A 93 1.37 -7.18 8.87
CA LEU A 93 1.04 -8.30 9.75
C LEU A 93 -0.04 -9.19 9.13
N GLY A 94 -1.14 -8.61 8.66
CA GLY A 94 -2.28 -9.35 8.14
C GLY A 94 -1.94 -10.22 6.92
N SER A 95 -1.10 -9.72 6.01
CA SER A 95 -0.63 -10.53 4.87
C SER A 95 0.44 -11.54 5.26
N ASN A 96 1.36 -11.20 6.16
CA ASN A 96 2.43 -12.12 6.59
C ASN A 96 1.91 -13.28 7.47
N VAL A 97 0.70 -13.21 8.04
CA VAL A 97 0.05 -14.39 8.63
C VAL A 97 -0.13 -15.51 7.59
N VAL A 98 -0.38 -15.14 6.33
CA VAL A 98 -0.58 -16.08 5.22
C VAL A 98 0.73 -16.35 4.49
N LEU A 99 1.51 -15.30 4.20
CA LEU A 99 2.74 -15.36 3.40
C LEU A 99 3.98 -15.84 4.19
N GLY A 100 3.84 -16.08 5.49
CA GLY A 100 4.94 -16.40 6.38
C GLY A 100 5.58 -15.16 7.00
N HIS A 101 6.30 -15.39 8.10
CA HIS A 101 6.79 -14.33 8.99
C HIS A 101 8.22 -14.61 9.46
N GLY A 102 8.97 -13.54 9.70
CA GLY A 102 10.27 -13.60 10.36
C GLY A 102 10.79 -12.20 10.67
N LEU A 103 12.09 -12.07 10.95
CA LEU A 103 12.68 -10.79 11.35
C LEU A 103 12.52 -9.70 10.28
N TRP A 104 12.51 -10.09 9.01
CA TRP A 104 12.25 -9.18 7.88
C TRP A 104 10.87 -8.54 7.94
N THR A 105 9.89 -9.10 8.67
CA THR A 105 8.58 -8.48 8.85
C THR A 105 8.69 -7.14 9.56
N LEU A 106 9.60 -6.99 10.54
CA LEU A 106 9.84 -5.70 11.19
C LEU A 106 10.34 -4.67 10.20
N TYR A 107 11.26 -5.07 9.32
CA TYR A 107 11.78 -4.20 8.27
C TYR A 107 10.71 -3.83 7.24
N GLN A 108 9.81 -4.74 6.88
CA GLN A 108 8.68 -4.44 6.00
C GLN A 108 7.72 -3.43 6.65
N ALA A 109 7.34 -3.66 7.91
CA ALA A 109 6.45 -2.78 8.65
C ALA A 109 7.06 -1.38 8.81
N VAL A 110 8.33 -1.29 9.18
CA VAL A 110 9.05 -0.02 9.32
C VAL A 110 9.26 0.64 7.95
N GLY A 111 9.64 -0.11 6.92
CA GLY A 111 9.84 0.40 5.56
C GLY A 111 8.59 1.07 5.01
N TRP A 112 7.44 0.40 5.07
CA TRP A 112 6.18 1.01 4.64
C TRP A 112 5.69 2.11 5.56
N SER A 113 6.00 2.05 6.85
CA SER A 113 5.73 3.15 7.78
C SER A 113 6.53 4.41 7.42
N MET A 114 7.80 4.27 7.03
CA MET A 114 8.61 5.38 6.53
C MET A 114 8.04 5.94 5.22
N ILE A 115 7.55 5.08 4.32
CA ILE A 115 6.83 5.53 3.12
C ILE A 115 5.59 6.34 3.48
N ALA A 116 4.78 5.88 4.44
CA ALA A 116 3.63 6.64 4.92
C ALA A 116 4.01 8.00 5.50
N VAL A 117 5.10 8.07 6.28
CA VAL A 117 5.65 9.33 6.79
C VAL A 117 6.10 10.24 5.65
N ALA A 118 6.78 9.70 4.64
CA ALA A 118 7.19 10.45 3.46
C ALA A 118 5.97 11.01 2.70
N GLY A 119 4.88 10.24 2.60
CA GLY A 119 3.62 10.69 2.02
C GLY A 119 3.05 11.89 2.77
N ALA A 120 3.02 11.82 4.10
CA ALA A 120 2.56 12.93 4.94
C ALA A 120 3.43 14.18 4.79
N TYR A 121 4.76 14.00 4.73
CA TYR A 121 5.70 15.11 4.55
C TYR A 121 5.57 15.76 3.17
N LEU A 122 5.34 14.97 2.13
CA LEU A 122 5.21 15.43 0.75
C LEU A 122 3.77 15.77 0.34
N ALA A 123 2.83 15.82 1.30
CA ALA A 123 1.40 15.97 1.01
C ALA A 123 1.09 17.18 0.13
N THR A 124 1.61 18.37 0.45
CA THR A 124 1.39 19.61 -0.33
C THR A 124 2.11 19.63 -1.67
N TRP A 125 3.11 18.78 -1.86
CA TRP A 125 3.77 18.58 -3.15
C TRP A 125 3.01 17.57 -4.02
N LEU A 126 2.35 16.57 -3.42
CA LEU A 126 1.56 15.57 -4.13
C LEU A 126 0.15 16.06 -4.48
N ILE A 127 -0.45 16.82 -3.57
CA ILE A 127 -1.87 17.19 -3.58
C ILE A 127 -1.96 18.71 -3.50
N ASP A 128 -2.66 19.33 -4.44
CA ASP A 128 -2.84 20.79 -4.45
C ASP A 128 -3.84 21.26 -3.38
N ALA A 129 -3.98 22.59 -3.26
CA ALA A 129 -4.89 23.21 -2.28
C ALA A 129 -6.38 22.85 -2.51
N GLN A 130 -6.73 22.37 -3.71
CA GLN A 130 -8.07 21.91 -4.07
C GLN A 130 -8.24 20.41 -3.80
N GLY A 131 -7.22 19.73 -3.28
CA GLY A 131 -7.22 18.31 -2.98
C GLY A 131 -7.04 17.41 -4.21
N LYS A 132 -6.54 17.94 -5.33
CA LYS A 132 -6.29 17.18 -6.56
C LYS A 132 -4.88 16.61 -6.55
N LEU A 133 -4.79 15.30 -6.82
CA LEU A 133 -3.52 14.59 -6.92
C LEU A 133 -2.76 14.94 -8.20
N ASN A 134 -1.46 15.19 -8.08
CA ASN A 134 -0.53 15.19 -9.20
C ASN A 134 -0.06 13.75 -9.49
N LEU A 135 -0.67 13.13 -10.50
CA LEU A 135 -0.41 11.74 -10.86
C LEU A 135 1.06 11.48 -11.26
N ASN A 136 1.69 12.38 -12.01
CA ASN A 136 3.07 12.22 -12.44
C ASN A 136 4.03 12.19 -11.24
N ARG A 137 3.79 13.08 -10.25
CA ARG A 137 4.55 13.09 -9.00
C ARG A 137 4.37 11.79 -8.23
N LEU A 138 3.14 11.29 -8.11
CA LEU A 138 2.88 10.01 -7.49
C LEU A 138 3.60 8.85 -8.19
N MET A 139 3.57 8.80 -9.54
CA MET A 139 4.20 7.73 -10.32
C MET A 139 5.73 7.72 -10.13
N VAL A 140 6.37 8.90 -10.22
CA VAL A 140 7.80 9.03 -9.99
C VAL A 140 8.16 8.65 -8.55
N SER A 141 7.41 9.15 -7.57
CA SER A 141 7.61 8.76 -6.17
C SER A 141 7.41 7.28 -5.94
N GLY A 142 6.38 6.65 -6.51
CA GLY A 142 6.12 5.22 -6.38
C GLY A 142 7.28 4.37 -6.93
N PHE A 143 7.81 4.75 -8.10
CA PHE A 143 8.99 4.10 -8.68
C PHE A 143 10.20 4.22 -7.74
N THR A 144 10.54 5.42 -7.28
CA THR A 144 11.68 5.66 -6.40
C THR A 144 11.53 5.00 -5.03
N LEU A 145 10.33 5.05 -4.44
CA LEU A 145 10.05 4.48 -3.13
C LEU A 145 10.04 2.94 -3.15
N GLY A 146 9.81 2.31 -4.32
CA GLY A 146 10.02 0.87 -4.50
C GLY A 146 11.46 0.46 -4.15
N PHE A 147 12.44 1.07 -4.81
CA PHE A 147 13.86 0.86 -4.49
C PHE A 147 14.20 1.18 -3.04
N ALA A 148 13.73 2.33 -2.54
CA ALA A 148 14.01 2.74 -1.16
C ALA A 148 13.50 1.72 -0.15
N PHE A 149 12.32 1.16 -0.39
CA PHE A 149 11.75 0.10 0.44
C PHE A 149 12.57 -1.19 0.34
N ASP A 150 12.85 -1.67 -0.87
CA ASP A 150 13.53 -2.95 -1.05
C ASP A 150 14.93 -2.95 -0.44
N TRP A 151 15.67 -1.85 -0.61
CA TRP A 151 17.01 -1.70 -0.02
C TRP A 151 16.95 -1.58 1.49
N PHE A 152 15.94 -0.90 2.04
CA PHE A 152 15.74 -0.88 3.48
C PHE A 152 15.41 -2.26 4.04
N VAL A 153 14.51 -3.00 3.39
CA VAL A 153 14.17 -4.37 3.80
C VAL A 153 15.36 -5.32 3.69
N SER A 154 16.20 -5.12 2.68
CA SER A 154 17.44 -5.88 2.47
C SER A 154 18.43 -5.74 3.63
N LEU A 155 18.37 -4.67 4.43
CA LEU A 155 19.20 -4.53 5.64
C LEU A 155 18.95 -5.65 6.65
N SER A 156 17.81 -6.34 6.59
CA SER A 156 17.52 -7.51 7.43
C SER A 156 18.52 -8.67 7.25
N VAL A 157 19.21 -8.75 6.11
CA VAL A 157 20.23 -9.78 5.86
C VAL A 157 21.44 -9.64 6.80
N LEU A 158 21.69 -8.44 7.33
CA LEU A 158 22.84 -8.14 8.20
C LEU A 158 22.74 -8.80 9.58
N HIS A 159 21.60 -9.39 9.92
CA HIS A 159 21.45 -10.21 11.13
C HIS A 159 22.13 -11.58 11.00
N THR A 160 22.41 -12.04 9.78
CA THR A 160 23.01 -13.35 9.52
C THR A 160 24.26 -13.28 8.64
N GLN A 161 24.50 -12.15 7.97
CA GLN A 161 25.62 -11.95 7.05
C GLN A 161 26.45 -10.72 7.42
N PRO A 162 27.76 -10.70 7.14
CA PRO A 162 28.59 -9.53 7.38
C PRO A 162 28.22 -8.37 6.44
N LEU A 163 28.54 -7.13 6.83
CA LEU A 163 28.26 -5.93 6.03
C LEU A 163 28.86 -6.00 4.61
N SER A 164 29.99 -6.68 4.43
CA SER A 164 30.62 -6.90 3.12
C SER A 164 29.77 -7.70 2.13
N TYR A 165 28.77 -8.45 2.60
CA TYR A 165 27.85 -9.22 1.77
C TYR A 165 26.73 -8.36 1.16
N LEU A 166 26.40 -7.21 1.78
CA LEU A 166 25.27 -6.37 1.37
C LEU A 166 25.32 -5.91 -0.09
N PRO A 167 26.46 -5.46 -0.66
CA PRO A 167 26.50 -5.05 -2.07
C PRO A 167 26.17 -6.19 -3.04
N LEU A 168 26.63 -7.41 -2.75
CA LEU A 168 26.33 -8.59 -3.56
C LEU A 168 24.84 -8.96 -3.45
N TYR A 169 24.29 -8.90 -2.24
CA TYR A 169 22.87 -9.18 -2.00
C TYR A 169 21.96 -8.20 -2.76
N LEU A 170 22.26 -6.90 -2.71
CA LEU A 170 21.54 -5.87 -3.47
C LEU A 170 21.68 -6.07 -4.99
N ALA A 171 22.86 -6.42 -5.47
CA ALA A 171 23.08 -6.69 -6.90
C ALA A 171 22.26 -7.90 -7.40
N GLN A 172 22.13 -8.94 -6.59
CA GLN A 172 21.28 -10.11 -6.91
C GLN A 172 19.78 -9.77 -6.82
N GLY A 173 19.40 -8.90 -5.88
CA GLY A 173 18.03 -8.42 -5.68
C GLY A 173 17.54 -7.45 -6.76
N PHE A 174 18.45 -6.82 -7.51
CA PHE A 174 18.14 -5.67 -8.36
C PHE A 174 17.01 -5.88 -9.39
N VAL A 175 16.86 -7.09 -9.94
CA VAL A 175 15.75 -7.40 -10.86
C VAL A 175 14.41 -7.36 -10.12
N PHE A 176 14.36 -7.85 -8.88
CA PHE A 176 13.17 -7.78 -8.04
C PHE A 176 12.86 -6.34 -7.61
N ASP A 177 13.90 -5.52 -7.37
CA ASP A 177 13.74 -4.10 -7.07
C ASP A 177 13.12 -3.35 -8.27
N LEU A 178 13.60 -3.65 -9.49
CA LEU A 178 13.03 -3.10 -10.72
C LEU A 178 11.57 -3.50 -10.90
N VAL A 179 11.25 -4.78 -10.68
CA VAL A 179 9.88 -5.28 -10.80
C VAL A 179 8.96 -4.58 -9.80
N HIS A 180 9.40 -4.36 -8.56
CA HIS A 180 8.63 -3.63 -7.56
C HIS A 180 8.48 -2.15 -7.93
N ALA A 181 9.54 -1.48 -8.38
CA ALA A 181 9.51 -0.09 -8.81
C ALA A 181 8.52 0.13 -9.97
N PHE A 182 8.55 -0.72 -11.00
CA PHE A 182 7.60 -0.65 -12.10
C PHE A 182 6.18 -1.07 -11.69
N GLY A 183 6.05 -2.04 -10.79
CA GLY A 183 4.76 -2.39 -10.18
C GLY A 183 4.13 -1.19 -9.47
N ASN A 184 4.92 -0.46 -8.68
CA ASN A 184 4.46 0.76 -8.00
C ASN A 184 4.10 1.88 -8.99
N LEU A 185 4.86 2.03 -10.07
CA LEU A 185 4.51 2.96 -11.14
C LEU A 185 3.16 2.60 -11.78
N ALA A 186 2.92 1.32 -12.07
CA ALA A 186 1.67 0.83 -12.63
C ALA A 186 0.49 1.01 -11.66
N PHE A 187 0.67 0.68 -10.38
CA PHE A 187 -0.36 0.91 -9.36
C PHE A 187 -0.62 2.39 -9.12
N ALA A 188 0.39 3.25 -9.16
CA ALA A 188 0.20 4.69 -9.12
C ALA A 188 -0.64 5.18 -10.30
N ALA A 189 -0.32 4.73 -11.52
CA ALA A 189 -1.07 5.09 -12.72
C ALA A 189 -2.54 4.64 -12.68
N TRP A 190 -2.80 3.41 -12.21
CA TRP A 190 -4.14 2.83 -12.22
C TRP A 190 -5.00 3.18 -11.00
N LEU A 191 -4.41 3.11 -9.80
CA LEU A 191 -5.12 3.29 -8.53
C LEU A 191 -4.95 4.69 -7.94
N GLY A 192 -3.96 5.47 -8.39
CA GLY A 192 -3.60 6.74 -7.75
C GLY A 192 -4.76 7.72 -7.63
N VAL A 193 -5.37 8.07 -8.77
CA VAL A 193 -6.53 8.98 -8.81
C VAL A 193 -7.74 8.42 -8.05
N PRO A 194 -8.26 7.20 -8.34
CA PRO A 194 -9.46 6.72 -7.66
C PRO A 194 -9.28 6.57 -6.13
N VAL A 195 -8.10 6.13 -5.68
CA VAL A 195 -7.79 6.04 -4.24
C VAL A 195 -7.66 7.43 -3.63
N SER A 196 -7.00 8.38 -4.30
CA SER A 196 -6.89 9.75 -3.81
C SER A 196 -8.26 10.43 -3.65
N GLU A 197 -9.15 10.26 -4.62
CA GLU A 197 -10.51 10.82 -4.54
C GLU A 197 -11.34 10.16 -3.44
N MET A 198 -11.20 8.84 -3.23
CA MET A 198 -11.80 8.14 -2.10
C MET A 198 -11.30 8.72 -0.77
N LEU A 199 -9.98 8.84 -0.61
CA LEU A 199 -9.38 9.34 0.63
C LEU A 199 -9.85 10.77 0.93
N LYS A 200 -9.88 11.64 -0.09
CA LYS A 200 -10.40 13.00 0.01
C LYS A 200 -11.85 13.05 0.52
N ARG A 201 -12.73 12.19 -0.01
CA ARG A 201 -14.14 12.11 0.44
C ARG A 201 -14.27 11.72 1.91
N HIS A 202 -13.38 10.84 2.38
CA HIS A 202 -13.46 10.26 3.73
C HIS A 202 -12.54 10.94 4.74
N TYR A 203 -11.91 12.06 4.38
CA TYR A 203 -11.17 12.87 5.33
C TYR A 203 -12.14 13.65 6.24
N SER A 204 -12.13 13.34 7.52
CA SER A 204 -12.89 14.08 8.53
C SER A 204 -11.93 14.92 9.37
N ILE A 205 -12.03 16.24 9.28
CA ILE A 205 -11.46 17.12 10.30
C ILE A 205 -12.47 17.14 11.44
N LYS A 206 -12.15 16.47 12.56
CA LYS A 206 -12.82 16.80 13.82
C LYS A 206 -12.38 18.20 14.23
N LEU A 207 -13.13 19.22 13.81
CA LEU A 207 -13.05 20.55 14.42
C LEU A 207 -13.64 20.45 15.84
N GLU A 208 -12.86 19.90 16.77
CA GLU A 208 -13.24 19.88 18.20
C GLU A 208 -13.37 21.30 18.77
N ALA A 209 -12.87 22.32 18.06
CA ALA A 209 -12.89 23.71 18.48
C ALA A 209 -14.25 24.44 18.37
N VAL A 210 -15.25 23.89 17.64
CA VAL A 210 -16.55 24.59 17.47
C VAL A 210 -17.60 24.16 18.49
N LYS A 211 -17.37 23.08 19.27
CA LYS A 211 -18.32 22.61 20.28
C LYS A 211 -18.45 23.51 21.52
N ASN A 212 -17.54 24.48 21.71
CA ASN A 212 -17.47 25.29 22.94
C ASN A 212 -17.70 26.79 22.72
N VAL A 213 -18.24 27.23 21.57
CA VAL A 213 -18.67 28.62 21.42
C VAL A 213 -20.17 28.68 21.73
N PRO A 214 -20.58 29.10 22.94
CA PRO A 214 -21.98 29.43 23.17
C PRO A 214 -22.35 30.55 22.19
N VAL A 215 -23.29 30.27 21.30
CA VAL A 215 -23.96 31.31 20.53
C VAL A 215 -24.76 32.10 21.55
N VAL A 216 -24.22 33.24 21.98
CA VAL A 216 -24.98 34.24 22.71
C VAL A 216 -25.97 34.80 21.70
N VAL A 217 -27.22 34.35 21.81
CA VAL A 217 -28.39 34.88 21.10
C VAL A 217 -28.75 36.23 21.67
#